data_AF-A0A452E9P9-F1
#
_entry.id   AF-A0A452E9P9-F1
#
_cell.length_a   1.000
_cell.length_b   1.000
_cell.length_c   1.000
_cell.angle_alpha   90.00
_cell.angle_beta   90.00
_cell.angle_gamma   90.00
#
_symmetry.space_group_name_H-M   'P 1'
#
loop_
_entity.id
_entity.type
_entity.pdbx_description
1 polymer ?
#
loop_
_entity_poly.entity_id
_entity_poly.type
_entity_poly.pdbx_seq_one_letter_code
_entity_poly.pdbx_strand_id
1 'polypeptide(L)' 'MLELLHYEHFCKELVKAQCVKFIDEQQILHWQHYSWKQMCLQQALAEQQQQNNTSGK' A
#
# COMPACT_ATOMS: atom_id res chain seq x y z
N MET A 1 -10.28 9.98 7.43
CA MET A 1 -11.03 8.70 7.26
C MET A 1 -11.98 8.45 8.43
N LEU A 2 -11.51 8.52 9.69
CA LEU A 2 -12.37 8.38 10.87
C LEU A 2 -13.53 9.41 10.93
N GLU A 3 -13.30 10.64 10.46
CA GLU A 3 -14.34 11.68 10.41
C GLU A 3 -15.53 11.33 9.51
N LEU A 4 -15.33 10.49 8.49
CA LEU A 4 -16.42 10.05 7.60
C LEU A 4 -17.40 9.12 8.32
N LEU A 5 -16.96 8.41 9.36
CA LEU A 5 -17.81 7.52 10.16
C LEU A 5 -18.82 8.27 11.04
N HIS A 6 -18.67 9.59 11.21
CA HIS A 6 -19.67 10.39 11.95
C HIS A 6 -20.91 10.69 11.12
N TYR A 7 -20.85 10.52 9.79
CA TYR A 7 -22.00 10.77 8.92
C TYR A 7 -22.85 9.50 8.82
N GLU A 8 -24.10 9.59 9.28
CA GLU A 8 -25.04 8.45 9.27
C GLU A 8 -25.25 7.89 7.86
N HIS A 9 -25.34 8.76 6.84
CA HIS A 9 -25.45 8.34 5.44
C HIS A 9 -24.24 7.53 4.99
N PHE A 10 -23.02 7.94 5.37
CA PHE A 10 -21.80 7.21 5.04
C PHE A 10 -21.76 5.84 5.70
N CYS A 11 -22.21 5.74 6.96
CA CYS A 11 -22.32 4.46 7.65
C CYS A 11 -23.33 3.50 6.99
N LYS A 12 -24.46 4.03 6.51
CA LYS A 12 -25.46 3.25 5.77
C LYS A 12 -24.93 2.71 4.45
N GLU A 13 -24.09 3.48 3.76
CA GLU A 13 -23.41 2.99 2.56
C GLU A 13 -22.33 1.95 2.93
N LEU A 14 -21.59 2.16 4.01
CA LEU A 14 -20.51 1.26 4.46
C LEU A 14 -21.02 -0.17 4.75
N VAL A 15 -22.22 -0.33 5.31
CA VAL A 15 -22.80 -1.65 5.61
C VAL A 15 -23.31 -2.39 4.38
N LYS A 16 -23.34 -1.75 3.20
CA LYS A 16 -23.69 -2.43 1.94
C LYS A 16 -22.55 -3.36 1.54
N ALA A 17 -22.90 -4.60 1.20
CA ALA A 17 -21.93 -5.62 0.79
C ALA A 17 -21.01 -5.18 -0.37
N GLN A 18 -21.51 -4.33 -1.28
CA GLN A 18 -20.71 -3.78 -2.38
C GLN A 18 -19.61 -2.83 -1.90
N CYS A 19 -19.89 -1.99 -0.90
CA CYS A 19 -18.92 -1.06 -0.34
C CYS A 19 -17.84 -1.79 0.47
N VAL A 20 -18.22 -2.80 1.25
CA VAL A 20 -17.26 -3.67 1.97
C VAL A 20 -16.33 -4.35 0.97
N LYS A 21 -16.88 -4.99 -0.06
CA LYS A 21 -16.10 -5.66 -1.12
C LYS A 21 -15.15 -4.68 -1.81
N PHE A 22 -15.62 -3.49 -2.15
CA PHE A 22 -14.78 -2.47 -2.77
C PHE A 22 -13.63 -2.04 -1.85
N ILE A 23 -13.88 -1.82 -0.57
CA ILE A 23 -12.84 -1.47 0.41
C ILE A 23 -11.79 -2.58 0.49
N ASP A 24 -12.21 -3.84 0.60
CA ASP A 24 -11.29 -4.98 0.66
C ASP A 24 -10.44 -5.10 -0.61
N GLU A 25 -11.05 -4.95 -1.79
CA GLU A 25 -10.33 -4.96 -3.07
C GLU A 25 -9.31 -3.81 -3.17
N GLN A 26 -9.70 -2.60 -2.78
CA GLN A 26 -8.80 -1.45 -2.77
C GLN A 26 -7.66 -1.61 -1.76
N GLN A 27 -7.92 -2.20 -0.59
CA GLN A 27 -6.89 -2.49 0.41
C GLN A 27 -5.87 -3.52 -0.10
N ILE A 28 -6.32 -4.59 -0.75
CA ILE A 28 -5.45 -5.60 -1.34
C ILE A 28 -4.58 -4.98 -2.44
N LEU A 29 -5.16 -4.19 -3.35
CA LEU A 29 -4.40 -3.51 -4.41
C LEU A 29 -3.35 -2.56 -3.83
N HIS A 30 -3.71 -1.77 -2.83
CA HIS A 30 -2.77 -0.85 -2.19
C HIS A 30 -1.64 -1.59 -1.48
N TRP A 31 -1.94 -2.69 -0.78
CA TRP A 31 -0.94 -3.53 -0.14
C TRP A 31 0.02 -4.16 -1.17
N GLN A 32 -0.49 -4.69 -2.28
CA GLN A 32 0.33 -5.24 -3.36
C GLN A 32 1.26 -4.17 -3.95
N HIS A 33 0.71 -3.01 -4.31
CA HIS A 33 1.48 -1.92 -4.89
C HIS A 33 2.57 -1.42 -3.93
N TYR A 34 2.23 -1.22 -2.65
CA TYR A 34 3.19 -0.79 -1.64
C TYR A 34 4.29 -1.83 -1.41
N SER A 35 3.93 -3.11 -1.33
CA SER A 35 4.88 -4.21 -1.11
C SER A 35 5.85 -4.35 -2.29
N TRP A 36 5.35 -4.26 -3.53
CA TRP A 36 6.18 -4.24 -4.72
C TRP A 36 7.15 -3.06 -4.69
N LYS A 37 6.63 -1.85 -4.46
CA LYS A 37 7.46 -0.64 -4.44
C LYS A 37 8.59 -0.76 -3.40
N GLN A 38 8.30 -1.30 -2.22
CA GLN A 38 9.30 -1.55 -1.19
C GLN A 38 10.39 -2.51 -1.66
N MET A 39 10.01 -3.63 -2.30
CA MET A 39 10.98 -4.59 -2.84
C MET A 39 11.90 -3.95 -3.89
N CYS A 40 11.36 -3.15 -4.80
CA CYS A 40 12.18 -2.43 -5.79
C CYS A 40 13.16 -1.45 -5.14
N LEU A 41 12.73 -0.71 -4.12
CA LEU A 41 13.60 0.21 -3.38
C LEU A 41 14.72 -0.54 -2.64
N GLN A 42 14.39 -1.66 -1.99
CA GLN A 42 15.37 -2.51 -1.31
C GLN A 42 16.40 -3.09 -2.29
N GLN A 43 15.95 -3.53 -3.46
CA GLN A 43 16.83 -4.02 -4.52
C GLN A 43 17.80 -2.93 -5.01
N ALA A 44 17.30 -1.72 -5.30
CA ALA A 44 18.13 -0.60 -5.72
C ALA A 44 19.18 -0.21 -4.65
N LEU A 45 18.80 -0.25 -3.37
CA LEU A 45 19.72 -0.02 -2.25
C LEU A 45 20.82 -1.09 -2.18
N ALA A 46 20.48 -2.37 -2.36
CA ALA A 46 21.43 -3.48 -2.36
C ALA A 46 22.42 -3.37 -3.54
N GLU A 47 21.93 -3.03 -4.74
CA GLU A 47 22.76 -2.81 -5.93
C GLU A 47 23.75 -1.65 -5.74
N GLN A 48 23.30 -0.55 -5.12
CA GLN A 48 24.16 0.59 -4.85
C GLN A 48 25.27 0.25 -3.82
N GLN A 49 24.95 -0.55 -2.80
CA GLN A 49 25.94 -1.03 -1.83
C GLN A 49 26.99 -1.95 -2.48
N GLN A 50 26.58 -2.82 -3.41
CA GLN A 50 27.53 -3.65 -4.16
C GLN A 50 28.46 -2.82 -5.04
N GLN A 51 27.95 -1.82 -5.75
CA GLN A 51 28.79 -0.94 -6.59
C GLN A 51 29.82 -0.16 -5.75
N ASN A 52 29.40 0.41 -4.62
CA ASN A 52 30.31 1.13 -3.72
C ASN A 52 31.43 0.21 -3.19
N ASN A 53 31.10 -1.04 -2.85
CA ASN A 53 32.10 -2.00 -2.35
C ASN A 53 33.07 -2.49 -3.44
N THR A 54 32.67 -2.48 -4.72
CA THR A 54 33.56 -2.85 -5.83
C THR A 54 34.46 -1.72 -6.32
N SER A 55 34.10 -0.45 -6.09
CA SER A 55 34.93 0.70 -6.48
C SER A 55 35.99 1.10 -5.44
N GLY A 56 35.98 0.47 -4.26
CA GLY A 56 36.95 0.71 -3.18
C GLY A 56 38.12 -0.28 -3.10
N LYS A 57 38.30 -1.16 -4.10
CA LYS A 57 39.43 -2.10 -4.18
C LYS A 57 40.40 -1.74 -5.29
#